data_AF-A0A812YGX5-F1
#
_entry.id   AF-A0A812YGX5-F1
#
_cell.length_a   1.000
_cell.length_b   1.000
_cell.length_c   1.000
_cell.angle_alpha   90.00
_cell.angle_beta   90.00
_cell.angle_gamma   90.00
#
_symmetry.space_group_name_H-M   'P 1'
#
loop_
_entity.id
_entity.type
_entity.pdbx_description
1 polymer ?
#
loop_
_entity_poly.entity_id
_entity_poly.type
_entity_poly.pdbx_seq_one_letter_code
_entity_poly.pdbx_strand_id
1 'polypeptide(L)'
;MLALVSSWFEALMPAKCVGFKLASFVTAAMALVPHEPAGFSKSTLYDGLKLVMVPVNEEEEEVQMDPEKGPLVLQLDGTLTHLQTVRGIAGGGQIGEKLWPQMTSTEQTCALYICAKKNRYIKERLEHEK
;
A
#
# COMPACT_ATOMS: atom_id res chain seq x y z
N MET A 1 35.84 -28.39 5.45
CA MET A 1 35.21 -28.18 6.77
C MET A 1 34.13 -27.12 6.61
N LEU A 2 32.99 -27.27 7.31
CA LEU A 2 31.73 -26.51 7.26
C LEU A 2 30.71 -27.10 6.26
N ALA A 3 30.00 -28.17 6.63
CA ALA A 3 28.81 -28.23 7.50
C ALA A 3 27.57 -27.62 6.81
N LEU A 4 26.75 -28.40 6.08
CA LEU A 4 25.64 -29.23 6.57
C LEU A 4 24.69 -28.51 7.53
N VAL A 5 23.78 -27.68 6.98
CA VAL A 5 22.47 -27.39 7.59
C VAL A 5 21.41 -27.19 6.49
N SER A 6 21.17 -28.22 5.68
CA SER A 6 19.89 -28.34 4.95
C SER A 6 18.95 -29.15 5.83
N SER A 7 18.44 -28.45 6.84
CA SER A 7 17.51 -28.98 7.82
C SER A 7 16.10 -29.00 7.21
N TRP A 8 15.59 -30.22 7.05
CA TRP A 8 14.21 -30.56 7.40
C TRP A 8 13.09 -29.81 6.67
N PHE A 9 12.79 -30.21 5.44
CA PHE A 9 11.44 -30.03 4.90
C PHE A 9 11.05 -31.14 3.93
N GLU A 10 11.12 -32.39 4.37
CA GLU A 10 10.48 -33.51 3.67
C GLU A 10 10.08 -34.58 4.68
N ALA A 11 8.90 -34.40 5.27
CA ALA A 11 8.28 -35.43 6.06
C ALA A 11 6.76 -35.43 5.84
N LEU A 12 6.31 -36.48 5.16
CA LEU A 12 5.09 -37.22 5.45
C LEU A 12 3.74 -36.52 5.20
N MET A 13 3.14 -36.82 4.04
CA MET A 13 1.69 -36.94 3.95
C MET A 13 1.31 -38.35 3.44
N PRO A 14 0.80 -39.25 4.30
CA PRO A 14 0.04 -40.39 3.84
C PRO A 14 -1.42 -40.00 3.60
N ALA A 15 -1.86 -40.16 2.36
CA ALA A 15 -3.25 -40.15 1.96
C ALA A 15 -4.02 -41.26 2.70
N LYS A 16 -5.00 -40.89 3.54
CA LYS A 16 -6.08 -41.76 4.01
C LYS A 16 -7.37 -40.97 4.11
N CYS A 17 -8.15 -40.96 3.02
CA CYS A 17 -9.55 -40.56 3.03
C CYS A 17 -10.37 -41.71 3.61
N VAL A 18 -10.89 -41.57 4.83
CA VAL A 18 -11.91 -42.49 5.38
C VAL A 18 -12.91 -41.69 6.22
N GLY A 19 -14.17 -41.69 5.77
CA GLY A 19 -15.36 -41.59 6.62
C GLY A 19 -15.81 -40.21 7.08
N PHE A 20 -16.42 -39.42 6.19
CA PHE A 20 -17.18 -38.23 6.59
C PHE A 20 -18.57 -38.66 7.10
N LYS A 21 -18.77 -38.63 8.43
CA LYS A 21 -20.07 -38.82 9.08
C LYS A 21 -20.97 -37.59 8.87
N LEU A 22 -22.25 -37.86 8.65
CA LEU A 22 -23.34 -36.89 8.47
C LEU A 22 -23.26 -35.72 9.45
N ALA A 23 -23.08 -34.51 8.90
CA ALA A 23 -23.21 -33.26 9.62
C ALA A 23 -24.69 -32.96 9.85
N SER A 24 -25.08 -32.82 11.11
CA SER A 24 -26.35 -32.19 11.49
C SER A 24 -26.29 -30.70 11.11
N PHE A 25 -27.27 -30.25 10.34
CA PHE A 25 -27.47 -28.85 10.01
C PHE A 25 -27.85 -28.09 11.28
N VAL A 26 -26.90 -27.38 11.88
CA VAL A 26 -27.20 -26.34 12.86
C VAL A 26 -27.59 -25.10 12.08
N THR A 27 -28.88 -24.79 12.09
CA THR A 27 -29.43 -23.54 11.55
C THR A 27 -28.96 -22.37 12.42
N ALA A 28 -27.81 -21.81 12.08
CA ALA A 28 -27.30 -20.60 12.72
C ALA A 28 -28.14 -19.40 12.27
N ALA A 29 -29.04 -18.94 13.15
CA ALA A 29 -29.72 -17.66 12.99
C ALA A 29 -28.68 -16.54 13.16
N MET A 30 -28.22 -15.97 12.04
CA MET A 30 -27.34 -14.80 12.06
C MET A 30 -28.18 -13.59 12.47
N ALA A 31 -28.07 -13.20 13.74
CA ALA A 31 -28.59 -11.94 14.22
C ALA A 31 -27.93 -10.79 13.44
N LEU A 32 -28.74 -9.96 12.78
CA LEU A 32 -28.30 -8.76 12.10
C LEU A 32 -27.75 -7.79 13.15
N VAL A 33 -26.44 -7.75 13.32
CA VAL A 33 -25.77 -6.72 14.12
C VAL A 33 -25.92 -5.41 13.34
N PRO A 34 -26.59 -4.39 13.88
CA PRO A 34 -26.63 -3.08 13.25
C PRO A 34 -25.21 -2.50 13.27
N HIS A 35 -24.52 -2.54 12.14
CA HIS A 35 -23.31 -1.76 11.95
C HIS A 35 -23.73 -0.29 11.80
N GLU A 36 -23.31 0.58 12.72
CA GLU A 36 -23.38 2.01 12.44
C GLU A 36 -22.27 2.36 11.46
N PRO A 37 -22.54 3.15 10.39
CA PRO A 37 -21.50 3.56 9.47
C PRO A 37 -20.51 4.43 10.25
N ALA A 38 -19.32 3.90 10.50
CA ALA A 38 -18.25 4.63 11.15
C ALA A 38 -18.01 5.93 10.37
N GLY A 39 -18.25 7.07 11.00
CA GLY A 39 -18.03 8.38 10.39
C GLY A 39 -16.56 8.49 9.97
N PHE A 40 -16.33 8.79 8.69
CA PHE A 40 -14.98 9.03 8.18
C PHE A 40 -14.44 10.36 8.76
N SER A 41 -13.55 10.26 9.74
CA SER A 41 -12.81 11.42 10.26
C SER A 41 -11.72 11.83 9.29
N LYS A 42 -11.61 13.14 9.03
CA LYS A 42 -10.52 13.72 8.23
C LYS A 42 -9.18 13.42 8.91
N SER A 43 -8.17 13.06 8.13
CA SER A 43 -6.82 12.84 8.67
C SER A 43 -6.07 14.16 8.83
N THR A 44 -5.50 14.38 10.02
CA THR A 44 -4.62 15.52 10.34
C THR A 44 -3.14 15.10 10.40
N LEU A 45 -2.80 13.90 9.90
CA LEU A 45 -1.46 13.32 10.05
C LEU A 45 -0.36 14.12 9.34
N TYR A 46 -0.67 14.73 8.20
CA TYR A 46 0.31 15.40 7.34
C TYR A 46 -0.03 16.88 7.11
N ASP A 47 -0.78 17.49 8.02
CA ASP A 47 -1.21 18.88 7.85
C ASP A 47 -0.04 19.85 8.04
N GLY A 48 0.18 20.74 7.07
CA GLY A 48 1.27 21.74 7.09
C GLY A 48 2.70 21.21 6.88
N LEU A 49 2.90 19.91 6.63
CA LEU A 49 4.23 19.35 6.36
C LEU A 49 4.63 19.58 4.90
N LYS A 50 5.83 20.12 4.69
CA LYS A 50 6.41 20.34 3.35
C LYS A 50 7.30 19.19 2.88
N LEU A 51 7.91 18.48 3.83
CA LEU A 51 8.86 17.40 3.59
C LEU A 51 8.53 16.26 4.55
N VAL A 52 8.49 15.04 4.02
CA VAL A 52 8.23 13.82 4.79
C VAL A 52 9.28 12.77 4.40
N MET A 53 9.94 12.19 5.41
CA MET A 53 10.86 11.06 5.24
C MET A 53 10.05 9.77 5.24
N VAL A 54 10.19 8.95 4.20
CA VAL A 54 9.49 7.66 4.10
C VAL A 54 10.52 6.54 3.95
N PRO A 55 10.52 5.52 4.83
CA PRO A 55 11.40 4.37 4.67
C PRO A 55 10.89 3.46 3.56
N VAL A 56 11.67 3.31 2.49
CA VAL A 56 11.38 2.43 1.34
C VAL A 56 12.54 1.46 1.14
N ASN A 57 12.31 0.17 1.42
CA ASN A 57 13.32 -0.89 1.32
C ASN A 57 14.63 -0.52 2.05
N GLU A 58 14.56 -0.17 3.33
CA GLU A 58 15.69 0.12 4.22
C GLU A 58 16.44 1.45 3.96
N GLU A 59 16.05 2.20 2.94
CA GLU A 59 16.54 3.55 2.67
C GLU A 59 15.45 4.58 2.99
N GLU A 60 15.85 5.73 3.54
CA GLU A 60 14.93 6.85 3.79
C GLU A 60 14.88 7.75 2.55
N GLU A 61 13.67 7.95 2.02
CA GLU A 61 13.45 8.79 0.84
C GLU A 61 12.69 10.07 1.23
N GLU A 62 13.25 11.21 0.80
CA GLU A 62 12.65 12.53 0.96
C GLU A 62 11.54 12.76 -0.06
N VAL A 63 10.30 12.98 0.43
CA VAL A 63 9.15 13.32 -0.41
C VAL A 63 8.69 14.75 -0.12
N GLN A 64 8.63 15.57 -1.16
CA GLN A 64 8.04 16.90 -1.08
C GLN A 64 6.51 16.83 -1.12
N MET A 65 5.88 17.65 -0.29
CA MET A 65 4.45 17.66 -0.04
C MET A 65 3.85 19.03 -0.34
N ASP A 66 2.71 19.01 -1.03
CA ASP A 66 1.82 20.14 -1.25
C ASP A 66 0.57 19.97 -0.36
N PRO A 67 0.21 20.95 0.49
CA PRO A 67 -0.92 20.81 1.42
C PRO A 67 -2.28 20.56 0.74
N GLU A 68 -2.46 21.03 -0.49
CA GLU A 68 -3.75 20.89 -1.19
C GLU A 68 -3.82 19.63 -2.06
N LYS A 69 -2.72 19.33 -2.75
CA LYS A 69 -2.67 18.29 -3.80
C LYS A 69 -1.92 17.03 -3.39
N GLY A 70 -1.14 17.07 -2.31
CA GLY A 70 -0.41 15.92 -1.77
C GLY A 70 1.03 15.80 -2.28
N PRO A 71 1.58 14.57 -2.34
CA PRO A 71 3.00 14.36 -2.60
C PRO A 71 3.40 14.59 -4.05
N LEU A 72 4.63 15.09 -4.24
CA LEU A 72 5.23 15.43 -5.52
C LEU A 72 6.19 14.35 -6.00
N VAL A 73 5.95 13.87 -7.22
CA VAL A 73 6.73 12.87 -7.93
C VAL A 73 7.77 13.55 -8.81
N LEU A 74 9.01 13.08 -8.74
CA LEU A 74 10.11 13.46 -9.61
C LEU A 74 9.93 12.84 -11.00
N GLN A 75 9.96 13.66 -12.05
CA GLN A 75 9.99 13.20 -13.43
C GLN A 75 11.42 13.04 -13.95
N LEU A 76 11.58 12.37 -15.09
CA LEU A 76 12.87 12.20 -15.77
C LEU A 76 13.50 13.56 -16.15
N ASP A 77 12.68 14.57 -16.40
CA ASP A 77 13.14 15.93 -16.70
C ASP A 77 13.69 16.68 -15.47
N GLY A 78 13.67 16.04 -14.28
CA GLY A 78 14.02 16.67 -12.99
C GLY A 78 12.92 17.59 -12.43
N THR A 79 11.79 17.71 -13.13
CA THR A 79 10.64 18.48 -12.67
C THR A 79 9.84 17.70 -11.62
N LEU A 80 9.23 18.42 -10.67
CA LEU A 80 8.34 17.86 -9.66
C LEU A 80 6.89 18.04 -10.09
N THR A 81 6.14 16.96 -10.11
CA THR A 81 4.74 16.94 -10.55
C THR A 81 3.87 16.14 -9.61
N HIS A 82 2.60 16.49 -9.51
CA HIS A 82 1.67 15.75 -8.65
C HIS A 82 1.44 14.34 -9.17
N LEU A 83 1.16 13.40 -8.24
CA LEU A 83 0.86 12.02 -8.58
C LEU A 83 -0.42 11.94 -9.44
N GLN A 84 -0.25 11.84 -10.75
CA GLN A 84 -1.36 11.56 -11.67
C GLN A 84 -1.60 10.05 -11.72
N THR A 85 -2.78 9.60 -11.30
CA THR A 85 -3.24 8.25 -11.62
C THR A 85 -3.64 8.25 -13.09
N VAL A 86 -2.95 7.46 -13.92
CA VAL A 86 -3.28 7.33 -15.35
C VAL A 86 -4.73 6.84 -15.46
N ARG A 87 -5.62 7.71 -15.97
CA ARG A 87 -7.00 7.33 -16.29
C ARG A 87 -6.96 6.27 -17.39
N GLY A 88 -7.56 5.10 -17.15
CA GLY A 88 -8.11 4.30 -18.25
C GLY A 88 -7.69 2.84 -18.42
N ILE A 89 -6.94 2.20 -17.52
CA ILE A 89 -6.55 0.78 -17.73
C ILE A 89 -7.36 -0.25 -16.93
N ALA A 90 -7.92 0.05 -15.77
CA ALA A 90 -8.91 -0.82 -15.12
C ALA A 90 -9.45 -0.14 -13.86
N GLY A 91 -10.68 0.40 -13.89
CA GLY A 91 -11.58 0.61 -12.73
C GLY A 91 -11.06 1.21 -11.41
N GLY A 92 -9.81 1.67 -11.34
CA GLY A 92 -9.16 2.15 -10.13
C GLY A 92 -9.52 3.61 -9.91
N GLY A 93 -10.15 3.88 -8.77
CA GLY A 93 -10.63 5.21 -8.40
C GLY A 93 -9.57 6.29 -8.57
N GLN A 94 -10.01 7.49 -8.97
CA GLN A 94 -9.13 8.64 -9.13
C GLN A 94 -8.60 9.09 -7.77
N ILE A 95 -7.30 8.94 -7.54
CA ILE A 95 -6.61 9.68 -6.48
C ILE A 95 -6.53 11.18 -6.86
N GLY A 96 -6.57 11.51 -8.15
CA GLY A 96 -6.47 12.90 -8.64
C GLY A 96 -7.74 13.75 -8.60
N GLU A 97 -8.92 13.17 -8.37
CA GLU A 97 -10.16 13.97 -8.23
C GLU A 97 -10.38 14.46 -6.80
N LYS A 98 -9.75 13.79 -5.84
CA LYS A 98 -9.91 14.05 -4.42
C LYS A 98 -8.76 14.92 -3.94
N LEU A 99 -9.08 16.02 -3.26
CA LEU A 99 -8.05 16.87 -2.65
C LEU A 99 -7.37 16.12 -1.50
N TRP A 100 -6.09 16.43 -1.25
CA TRP A 100 -5.32 15.84 -0.15
C TRP A 100 -6.03 15.88 1.22
N PRO A 101 -6.63 17.00 1.66
CA PRO A 101 -7.35 17.07 2.94
C PRO A 101 -8.66 16.27 2.98
N GLN A 102 -9.16 15.81 1.83
CA GLN A 102 -10.34 14.96 1.76
C GLN A 102 -9.98 13.48 1.90
N MET A 103 -8.71 13.12 1.70
CA MET A 103 -8.24 11.73 1.76
C MET A 103 -8.24 11.18 3.19
N THR A 104 -8.51 9.88 3.30
CA THR A 104 -8.35 9.12 4.55
C THR A 104 -6.87 8.97 4.88
N SER A 105 -6.56 8.68 6.15
CA SER A 105 -5.17 8.44 6.57
C SER A 105 -4.51 7.34 5.74
N THR A 106 -5.23 6.26 5.44
CA THR A 106 -4.71 5.16 4.62
C THR A 106 -4.42 5.59 3.19
N GLU A 107 -5.33 6.35 2.56
CA GLU A 107 -5.11 6.89 1.20
C GLU A 107 -3.88 7.79 1.16
N GLN A 108 -3.72 8.69 2.15
CA GLN A 108 -2.57 9.58 2.27
C GLN A 108 -1.26 8.77 2.42
N THR A 109 -1.23 7.80 3.32
CA THR A 109 -0.08 6.92 3.52
C THR A 109 0.26 6.17 2.23
N CYS A 110 -0.73 5.53 1.58
CA CYS A 110 -0.51 4.82 0.33
C CYS A 110 0.06 5.74 -0.77
N ALA A 111 -0.49 6.94 -0.92
CA ALA A 111 -0.02 7.91 -1.91
C ALA A 111 1.43 8.35 -1.65
N LEU A 112 1.81 8.58 -0.39
CA LEU A 112 3.19 8.88 0.03
C LEU A 112 4.15 7.75 -0.35
N TYR A 113 3.82 6.50 0.00
CA TYR A 113 4.65 5.36 -0.33
C TYR A 113 4.77 5.11 -1.85
N ILE A 114 3.70 5.33 -2.61
CA ILE A 114 3.73 5.24 -4.08
C ILE A 114 4.67 6.31 -4.64
N CYS A 115 4.58 7.54 -4.12
CA CYS A 115 5.43 8.64 -4.53
C CYS A 115 6.91 8.37 -4.22
N ALA A 116 7.22 7.93 -2.99
CA ALA A 116 8.59 7.60 -2.57
C ALA A 116 9.20 6.51 -3.46
N LYS A 117 8.45 5.43 -3.74
CA LYS A 117 8.90 4.36 -4.65
C LYS A 117 9.19 4.87 -6.07
N LYS A 118 8.35 5.77 -6.60
CA LYS A 118 8.57 6.36 -7.93
C LYS A 118 9.80 7.27 -7.95
N ASN A 119 9.99 8.11 -6.93
CA ASN A 119 11.14 9.01 -6.84
C ASN A 119 12.45 8.22 -6.80
N ARG A 120 12.49 7.16 -5.98
CA ARG A 120 13.63 6.23 -5.93
C ARG A 120 13.92 5.63 -7.31
N TYR A 121 12.91 5.05 -7.96
CA TYR A 121 13.07 4.46 -9.29
C TYR A 121 13.62 5.45 -10.33
N ILE A 122 13.16 6.70 -10.30
CA ILE A 122 13.62 7.74 -11.23
C ILE A 122 15.05 8.17 -10.92
N LYS A 123 15.42 8.31 -9.63
CA LYS A 123 16.81 8.59 -9.22
C LYS A 123 17.77 7.51 -9.70
N GLU A 124 17.44 6.24 -9.46
CA GLU A 124 18.24 5.10 -9.91
C GLU A 124 18.47 5.12 -11.44
N ARG A 125 17.45 5.52 -12.21
CA ARG A 125 17.58 5.68 -13.67
C ARG A 125 18.48 6.83 -14.09
N LEU A 126 18.35 7.98 -13.44
CA LEU A 126 19.15 9.18 -13.75
C LEU A 126 20.63 9.00 -13.40
N GLU A 127 20.95 8.17 -12.41
CA GLU A 127 22.33 7.85 -12.04
C GLU A 127 23.02 6.97 -13.08
N HIS A 128 22.28 6.05 -13.72
CA HIS A 128 22.85 5.14 -14.73
C HIS A 128 23.16 5.82 -16.07
N GLU A 129 22.62 7.02 -16.32
CA GLU A 129 22.88 7.77 -17.57
C GLU A 129 24.11 8.67 -17.51
N LYS A 130 24.77 8.79 -16.34
CA LYS A 130 25.99 9.59 -16.14
C LYS A 130 27.26 8.75 -16.30
#